data_AF-A0A9Q0YAQ1-F1
#
_entry.id   AF-A0A9Q0YAQ1-F1
#
_cell.length_a   1.000
_cell.length_b   1.000
_cell.length_c   1.000
_cell.angle_alpha   90.00
_cell.angle_beta   90.00
_cell.angle_gamma   90.00
#
_symmetry.space_group_name_H-M   'P 1'
#
loop_
_entity.id
_entity.type
_entity.pdbx_description
1 polymer ?
#
loop_
_entity_poly.entity_id
_entity_poly.type
_entity_poly.pdbx_seq_one_letter_code
_entity_poly.pdbx_strand_id
1 'polypeptide(L)'
;MNELNIISYNARGLRGNKKRRRLFSYFHRRKVDVIVIQEKHSLQTDELFWKNEWGGNVYFSHGTNDSCGVCILFKPSLSFDVVKSKPHNLGRYILLDILVAGQCITLVGVYGPNSDNPNFFSEVAENMQHFTCNNKIMCGDFNFVFDLNLDKMGGQQRTNFRGRSDCLRLMATYNLVDIWRERHPMTKSFTWSSNILLGLHCRLDFSLISHHLSHVAIICLSHRRFSRSIP
;
A
#
# COMPACT_ATOMS: atom_id res chain seq x y z
N MET A 1 2.92 -12.44 -21.40
CA MET A 1 3.58 -11.88 -20.20
C MET A 1 2.75 -12.27 -19.00
N ASN A 2 3.35 -12.85 -17.96
CA ASN A 2 2.61 -13.13 -16.73
C ASN A 2 2.32 -11.80 -16.03
N GLU A 3 1.06 -11.61 -15.64
CA GLU A 3 0.61 -10.47 -14.85
C GLU A 3 1.37 -10.45 -13.52
N LEU A 4 2.01 -9.32 -13.17
CA LEU A 4 2.46 -9.09 -11.79
C LEU A 4 1.19 -8.98 -10.91
N ASN A 5 1.19 -9.52 -9.71
CA ASN A 5 0.04 -9.42 -8.80
C ASN A 5 0.48 -8.73 -7.51
N ILE A 6 -0.08 -7.56 -7.24
CA ILE A 6 0.25 -6.78 -6.04
C ILE A 6 -0.96 -6.70 -5.12
N ILE A 7 -0.75 -6.84 -3.81
CA ILE A 7 -1.78 -6.63 -2.78
C ILE A 7 -1.27 -5.59 -1.78
N SER A 8 -2.13 -4.66 -1.38
CA SER A 8 -1.90 -3.79 -0.21
C SER A 8 -2.76 -4.26 0.97
N TYR A 9 -2.18 -4.26 2.16
CA TYR A 9 -2.81 -4.85 3.34
C TYR A 9 -2.42 -4.16 4.65
N ASN A 10 -3.37 -3.44 5.27
CA ASN A 10 -3.17 -2.87 6.60
C ASN A 10 -3.31 -3.96 7.68
N ALA A 11 -2.21 -4.30 8.33
CA ALA A 11 -2.16 -5.42 9.27
C ALA A 11 -2.67 -5.09 10.66
N ARG A 12 -2.66 -3.82 11.12
CA ARG A 12 -3.02 -3.43 12.50
C ARG A 12 -2.25 -4.22 13.57
N GLY A 13 -0.93 -4.09 13.53
CA GLY A 13 0.04 -4.81 14.35
C GLY A 13 0.36 -6.20 13.78
N LEU A 14 1.62 -6.43 13.41
CA LEU A 14 2.12 -7.70 12.87
C LEU A 14 3.30 -8.27 13.66
N ARG A 15 3.75 -7.62 14.75
CA ARG A 15 4.85 -8.11 15.59
C ARG A 15 4.55 -9.46 16.27
N GLY A 16 3.28 -9.76 16.55
CA GLY A 16 2.88 -11.03 17.15
C GLY A 16 3.10 -12.24 16.21
N ASN A 17 3.90 -13.21 16.65
CA ASN A 17 4.33 -14.37 15.86
C ASN A 17 3.15 -15.17 15.24
N LYS A 18 2.11 -15.45 16.02
CA LYS A 18 0.95 -16.25 15.55
C LYS A 18 0.22 -15.57 14.39
N LYS A 19 -0.01 -14.26 14.49
CA LYS A 19 -0.68 -13.48 13.44
C LYS A 19 0.19 -13.37 12.19
N ARG A 20 1.48 -13.06 12.36
CA ARG A 20 2.42 -12.93 11.25
C ARG A 20 2.56 -14.22 10.45
N ARG A 21 2.81 -15.36 11.12
CA ARG A 21 2.92 -16.67 10.47
C ARG A 21 1.69 -17.03 9.66
N ARG A 22 0.50 -16.84 10.25
CA ARG A 22 -0.76 -17.11 9.54
C ARG A 22 -0.92 -16.20 8.32
N LEU A 23 -0.58 -14.92 8.44
CA LEU A 23 -0.67 -13.97 7.34
C LEU A 23 0.32 -14.31 6.21
N PHE A 24 1.57 -14.64 6.55
CA PHE A 24 2.57 -15.08 5.57
C PHE A 24 2.11 -16.37 4.87
N SER A 25 1.60 -17.33 5.62
CA SER A 25 1.04 -18.58 5.08
C SER A 25 -0.15 -18.33 4.16
N TYR A 26 -1.00 -17.36 4.51
CA TYR A 26 -2.12 -16.94 3.67
C TYR A 26 -1.64 -16.35 2.34
N PHE A 27 -0.64 -15.46 2.34
CA PHE A 27 -0.09 -14.89 1.11
C PHE A 27 0.65 -15.92 0.25
N HIS A 28 1.39 -16.86 0.86
CA HIS A 28 2.06 -17.94 0.13
C HIS A 28 1.09 -18.79 -0.68
N ARG A 29 -0.12 -19.04 -0.17
CA ARG A 29 -1.18 -19.81 -0.85
C ARG A 29 -1.94 -19.03 -1.92
N ARG A 30 -1.70 -17.72 -2.08
CA ARG A 30 -2.38 -16.86 -3.06
C ARG A 30 -1.51 -16.65 -4.30
N LYS A 31 -2.15 -16.40 -5.43
CA LYS A 31 -1.51 -15.89 -6.66
C LYS A 31 -1.22 -14.39 -6.48
N VAL A 32 -0.19 -14.09 -5.70
CA VAL A 32 0.33 -12.74 -5.42
C VAL A 32 1.84 -12.79 -5.53
N ASP A 33 2.44 -11.73 -6.06
CA ASP A 33 3.88 -11.61 -6.30
C ASP A 33 4.52 -10.59 -5.36
N VAL A 34 3.82 -9.48 -5.12
CA VAL A 34 4.27 -8.39 -4.25
C VAL A 34 3.19 -8.06 -3.22
N ILE A 35 3.57 -7.93 -1.96
CA ILE A 35 2.66 -7.59 -0.86
C ILE A 35 3.17 -6.35 -0.15
N VAL A 36 2.35 -5.31 -0.10
CA VAL A 36 2.61 -4.11 0.70
C VAL A 36 1.81 -4.19 1.99
N ILE A 37 2.49 -4.13 3.13
CA ILE A 37 1.87 -4.23 4.44
C ILE A 37 2.07 -2.93 5.24
N GLN A 38 1.00 -2.37 5.80
CA GLN A 38 1.02 -1.24 6.73
C GLN A 38 0.77 -1.68 8.19
N GLU A 39 1.08 -0.80 9.14
CA GLU A 39 0.86 -0.99 10.59
C GLU A 39 1.49 -2.28 11.14
N LYS A 40 2.79 -2.48 10.94
CA LYS A 40 3.42 -3.75 11.32
C LYS A 40 4.10 -3.76 12.70
N HIS A 41 4.44 -2.58 13.25
CA HIS A 41 5.09 -2.38 14.56
C HIS A 41 6.44 -3.11 14.72
N SER A 42 7.14 -3.35 13.60
CA SER A 42 8.43 -4.05 13.62
C SER A 42 9.58 -3.12 13.95
N LEU A 43 10.62 -3.68 14.55
CA LEU A 43 11.91 -3.03 14.78
C LEU A 43 12.95 -3.50 13.76
N GLN A 44 14.07 -2.79 13.68
CA GLN A 44 15.20 -3.20 12.86
C GLN A 44 15.74 -4.59 13.28
N THR A 45 15.65 -4.92 14.57
CA THR A 45 16.02 -6.24 15.11
C THR A 45 15.11 -7.37 14.62
N ASP A 46 13.90 -7.06 14.15
CA ASP A 46 12.96 -8.05 13.63
C ASP A 46 13.24 -8.44 12.17
N GLU A 47 14.06 -7.65 11.44
CA GLU A 47 14.19 -7.79 9.99
C GLU A 47 14.66 -9.17 9.54
N LEU A 48 15.77 -9.65 10.11
CA LEU A 48 16.35 -10.94 9.73
C LEU A 48 15.37 -12.08 10.00
N PHE A 49 14.72 -12.04 11.15
CA PHE A 49 13.73 -13.03 11.53
C PHE A 49 12.51 -13.02 10.58
N TRP A 50 12.01 -11.84 10.19
CA TRP A 50 10.88 -11.74 9.27
C TRP A 50 11.24 -12.16 7.85
N LYS A 51 12.45 -11.83 7.38
CA LYS A 51 12.96 -12.29 6.07
C LYS A 51 13.05 -13.82 6.05
N ASN A 52 13.60 -14.42 7.09
CA ASN A 52 13.70 -15.88 7.22
C ASN A 52 12.32 -16.56 7.33
N GLU A 53 11.40 -16.00 8.11
CA GLU A 53 10.03 -16.54 8.25
C GLU A 53 9.21 -16.38 6.97
N TRP A 54 9.44 -15.31 6.19
CA TRP A 54 8.83 -15.12 4.88
C TRP A 54 9.45 -16.04 3.82
N GLY A 55 10.75 -16.31 3.92
CA GLY A 55 11.51 -17.12 2.98
C GLY A 55 11.92 -16.37 1.71
N GLY A 56 11.90 -15.03 1.72
CA GLY A 56 12.19 -14.20 0.55
C GLY A 56 12.55 -12.76 0.92
N ASN A 57 12.58 -11.90 -0.08
CA ASN A 57 12.97 -10.50 0.11
C ASN A 57 11.87 -9.70 0.81
N VAL A 58 12.26 -8.94 1.83
CA VAL A 58 11.39 -7.99 2.52
C VAL A 58 12.13 -6.67 2.71
N TYR A 59 11.50 -5.59 2.29
CA TYR A 59 12.01 -4.23 2.42
C TYR A 59 11.16 -3.46 3.42
N PHE A 60 11.83 -2.70 4.28
CA PHE A 60 11.21 -2.13 5.47
C PHE A 60 11.39 -0.62 5.52
N SER A 61 10.31 0.09 5.84
CA SER A 61 10.37 1.44 6.41
C SER A 61 9.79 1.35 7.82
N HIS A 62 10.68 1.49 8.80
CA HIS A 62 10.33 1.36 10.21
C HIS A 62 9.74 2.65 10.75
N GLY A 63 8.67 2.53 11.55
CA GLY A 63 8.14 3.62 12.35
C GLY A 63 8.80 3.65 13.74
N THR A 64 8.07 4.17 14.72
CA THR A 64 8.45 4.03 16.14
C THR A 64 8.04 2.66 16.67
N ASN A 65 8.48 2.31 17.89
CA ASN A 65 8.16 1.03 18.53
C ASN A 65 6.65 0.74 18.61
N ASP A 66 5.84 1.79 18.72
CA ASP A 66 4.41 1.71 18.99
C ASP A 66 3.53 2.14 17.81
N SER A 67 4.13 2.62 16.71
CA SER A 67 3.34 3.18 15.62
C SER A 67 4.02 3.08 14.26
N CYS A 68 3.19 2.98 13.23
CA CYS A 68 3.58 3.03 11.83
C CYS A 68 4.47 1.85 11.40
N GLY A 69 4.97 1.93 10.19
CA GLY A 69 5.77 0.90 9.56
C GLY A 69 5.10 0.37 8.32
N VAL A 70 5.82 0.45 7.21
CA VAL A 70 5.44 -0.12 5.91
C VAL A 70 6.48 -1.16 5.53
N CYS A 71 6.06 -2.26 4.91
CA CYS A 71 6.99 -3.15 4.25
C CYS A 71 6.47 -3.68 2.92
N ILE A 72 7.41 -4.00 2.04
CA ILE A 72 7.13 -4.65 0.76
C ILE A 72 7.78 -6.04 0.80
N LEU A 73 6.96 -7.08 0.67
CA LEU A 73 7.37 -8.47 0.59
C LEU A 73 7.30 -8.90 -0.87
N PHE A 74 8.34 -9.56 -1.34
CA PHE A 74 8.37 -10.18 -2.65
C PHE A 74 8.31 -11.69 -2.49
N LYS A 75 7.42 -12.35 -3.24
CA LYS A 75 7.30 -13.80 -3.17
C LYS A 75 8.62 -14.45 -3.59
N PRO A 76 9.08 -15.52 -2.90
CA PRO A 76 10.38 -16.14 -3.21
C PRO A 76 10.49 -16.65 -4.66
N SER A 77 9.36 -16.97 -5.29
CA SER A 77 9.29 -17.40 -6.68
C SER A 77 9.38 -16.27 -7.71
N LEU A 78 9.32 -15.00 -7.29
CA LEU A 78 9.42 -13.86 -8.19
C LEU A 78 10.89 -13.54 -8.45
N SER A 79 11.28 -13.54 -9.73
CA SER A 79 12.59 -13.04 -10.16
C SER A 79 12.50 -11.54 -10.44
N PHE A 80 13.34 -10.76 -9.76
CA PHE A 80 13.44 -9.32 -9.89
C PHE A 80 14.79 -8.85 -9.36
N ASP A 81 15.21 -7.66 -9.79
CA ASP A 81 16.35 -6.94 -9.23
C ASP A 81 15.89 -5.65 -8.55
N VAL A 82 16.59 -5.24 -7.49
CA VAL A 82 16.39 -3.93 -6.87
C VAL A 82 17.46 -2.97 -7.36
N VAL A 83 17.02 -1.89 -7.99
CA VAL A 83 17.88 -0.82 -8.50
C VAL A 83 18.12 0.23 -7.42
N LYS A 84 17.06 0.58 -6.68
CA LYS A 84 17.11 1.63 -5.66
C LYS A 84 16.08 1.39 -4.57
N SER A 85 16.41 1.72 -3.33
CA SER A 85 15.46 1.71 -2.21
C SER A 85 15.59 2.96 -1.36
N LYS A 86 14.46 3.55 -0.94
CA LYS A 86 14.42 4.66 0.02
C LYS A 86 13.28 4.44 1.03
N PRO A 87 13.57 3.97 2.25
CA PRO A 87 12.59 3.96 3.32
C PRO A 87 12.36 5.37 3.87
N HIS A 88 11.14 5.66 4.33
CA HIS A 88 10.86 6.88 5.08
C HIS A 88 11.33 6.76 6.53
N ASN A 89 11.83 7.85 7.09
CA ASN A 89 12.38 7.90 8.45
C ASN A 89 11.33 7.63 9.55
N LEU A 90 10.05 7.93 9.28
CA LEU A 90 8.96 7.72 10.25
C LEU A 90 8.06 6.53 9.88
N GLY A 91 8.47 5.65 8.96
CA GLY A 91 7.72 4.42 8.70
C GLY A 91 6.41 4.62 7.94
N ARG A 92 6.28 5.72 7.18
CA ARG A 92 5.03 6.11 6.50
C ARG A 92 5.01 5.76 5.03
N TYR A 93 6.17 5.59 4.40
CA TYR A 93 6.24 5.10 3.04
C TYR A 93 7.59 4.44 2.77
N ILE A 94 7.67 3.66 1.70
CA ILE A 94 8.92 3.13 1.15
C ILE A 94 8.85 3.17 -0.37
N LEU A 95 9.94 3.60 -1.01
CA LEU A 95 10.09 3.58 -2.46
C LEU A 95 11.11 2.52 -2.87
N LEU A 96 10.82 1.77 -3.92
CA LEU A 96 11.74 0.82 -4.55
C LEU A 96 11.70 0.99 -6.07
N ASP A 97 12.84 1.20 -6.72
CA ASP A 97 12.96 0.91 -8.16
C ASP A 97 13.33 -0.56 -8.30
N ILE A 98 12.51 -1.30 -9.04
CA ILE A 98 12.73 -2.71 -9.34
C ILE A 98 12.78 -2.95 -10.84
N LEU A 99 13.59 -3.91 -11.26
CA LEU A 99 13.54 -4.49 -12.60
C LEU A 99 12.87 -5.85 -12.51
N VAL A 100 11.71 -6.01 -13.13
CA VAL A 100 10.93 -7.24 -13.10
C VAL A 100 10.38 -7.53 -14.49
N ALA A 101 10.61 -8.74 -15.00
CA ALA A 101 10.19 -9.15 -16.35
C ALA A 101 10.56 -8.14 -17.46
N GLY A 102 11.75 -7.53 -17.36
CA GLY A 102 12.24 -6.52 -18.31
C GLY A 102 11.62 -5.12 -18.16
N GLN A 103 10.78 -4.89 -17.15
CA GLN A 103 10.19 -3.58 -16.85
C GLN A 103 10.82 -2.97 -15.60
N CYS A 104 11.22 -1.70 -15.70
CA CYS A 104 11.60 -0.88 -14.57
C CYS A 104 10.33 -0.29 -13.94
N ILE A 105 10.05 -0.59 -12.67
CA ILE A 105 8.88 -0.09 -11.94
C ILE A 105 9.33 0.56 -10.62
N THR A 106 8.89 1.79 -10.36
CA THR A 106 8.93 2.40 -9.03
C THR A 106 7.72 1.92 -8.23
N LEU A 107 7.94 1.06 -7.25
CA LEU A 107 6.96 0.67 -6.24
C LEU A 107 6.98 1.66 -5.08
N VAL A 108 5.80 2.13 -4.66
CA VAL A 108 5.64 2.99 -3.49
C VAL A 108 4.61 2.38 -2.55
N GLY A 109 5.08 1.90 -1.40
CA GLY A 109 4.20 1.46 -0.31
C GLY A 109 3.88 2.64 0.59
N VAL A 110 2.60 2.92 0.86
CA VAL A 110 2.16 4.10 1.65
C VAL A 110 1.32 3.69 2.87
N TYR A 111 1.53 4.44 3.95
CA TYR A 111 0.66 4.54 5.10
C TYR A 111 0.49 6.03 5.46
N GLY A 112 -0.56 6.65 4.93
CA GLY A 112 -0.86 8.07 5.08
C GLY A 112 -1.07 8.49 6.54
N PRO A 113 -0.96 9.78 6.85
CA PRO A 113 -1.20 10.30 8.19
C PRO A 113 -2.70 10.26 8.55
N ASN A 114 -3.00 9.96 9.82
CA ASN A 114 -4.38 9.98 10.32
C ASN A 114 -4.96 11.40 10.37
N SER A 115 -4.10 12.39 10.60
CA SER A 115 -4.46 13.81 10.56
C SER A 115 -4.36 14.38 9.15
N ASP A 116 -5.15 15.42 8.88
CA ASP A 116 -5.12 16.10 7.59
C ASP A 116 -3.80 16.86 7.40
N ASN A 117 -2.88 16.28 6.63
CA ASN A 117 -1.56 16.81 6.36
C ASN A 117 -1.46 17.29 4.89
N PRO A 118 -1.24 18.59 4.64
CA PRO A 118 -1.20 19.14 3.28
C PRO A 118 0.09 18.86 2.49
N ASN A 119 1.12 18.27 3.11
CA ASN A 119 2.47 18.18 2.54
C ASN A 119 2.98 16.73 2.38
N PHE A 120 2.26 15.74 2.89
CA PHE A 120 2.75 14.36 2.93
C PHE A 120 2.95 13.76 1.54
N PHE A 121 2.01 13.97 0.61
CA PHE A 121 2.15 13.46 -0.75
C PHE A 121 3.09 14.34 -1.58
N SER A 122 3.20 15.63 -1.29
CA SER A 122 4.26 16.47 -1.87
C SER A 122 5.66 15.92 -1.53
N GLU A 123 5.92 15.54 -0.28
CA GLU A 123 7.18 14.88 0.11
C GLU A 123 7.40 13.56 -0.64
N VAL A 124 6.35 12.73 -0.78
CA VAL A 124 6.44 11.49 -1.56
C VAL A 124 6.78 11.80 -3.02
N ALA A 125 6.15 12.82 -3.62
CA ALA A 125 6.40 13.25 -4.99
C ALA A 125 7.84 13.74 -5.19
N GLU A 126 8.36 14.55 -4.28
CA GLU A 126 9.76 15.01 -4.28
C GLU A 126 10.72 13.82 -4.20
N ASN A 127 10.43 12.82 -3.37
CA ASN A 127 11.28 11.64 -3.29
C ASN A 127 11.21 10.79 -4.55
N MET A 128 10.03 10.66 -5.17
CA MET A 128 9.83 9.93 -6.42
C MET A 128 10.61 10.51 -7.60
N GLN A 129 10.96 11.80 -7.58
CA GLN A 129 11.72 12.45 -8.67
C GLN A 129 13.14 11.89 -8.80
N HIS A 130 13.67 11.30 -7.73
CA HIS A 130 15.00 10.69 -7.70
C HIS A 130 15.00 9.22 -8.13
N PHE A 131 13.83 8.66 -8.51
CA PHE A 131 13.67 7.28 -8.97
C PHE A 131 13.52 7.29 -10.50
N THR A 132 14.24 6.38 -11.16
CA THR A 132 14.46 6.44 -12.62
C THR A 132 13.42 5.67 -13.43
N CYS A 133 12.65 4.79 -12.79
CA CYS A 133 11.62 4.04 -13.50
C CYS A 133 10.44 4.93 -13.90
N ASN A 134 10.08 4.87 -15.18
CA ASN A 134 8.92 5.59 -15.74
C ASN A 134 7.59 5.02 -15.24
N ASN A 135 7.51 3.71 -15.06
CA ASN A 135 6.33 3.02 -14.55
C ASN A 135 6.27 3.16 -13.04
N LYS A 136 5.13 3.63 -12.52
CA LYS A 136 4.97 3.88 -11.08
C LYS A 136 3.71 3.18 -10.58
N ILE A 137 3.86 2.50 -9.44
CA ILE A 137 2.75 1.85 -8.73
C ILE A 137 2.85 2.25 -7.27
N MET A 138 1.87 2.99 -6.80
CA MET A 138 1.71 3.36 -5.41
C MET A 138 0.53 2.60 -4.82
N CYS A 139 0.70 1.95 -3.67
CA CYS A 139 -0.41 1.28 -3.00
C CYS A 139 -0.26 1.35 -1.49
N GLY A 140 -1.39 1.41 -0.79
CA GLY A 140 -1.35 1.69 0.63
C GLY A 140 -2.67 2.03 1.26
N ASP A 141 -2.62 2.33 2.54
CA ASP A 141 -3.69 3.01 3.27
C ASP A 141 -3.39 4.50 3.24
N PHE A 142 -4.27 5.29 2.62
CA PHE A 142 -4.07 6.73 2.41
C PHE A 142 -4.68 7.56 3.54
N ASN A 143 -5.48 6.94 4.43
CA ASN A 143 -6.20 7.60 5.53
C ASN A 143 -7.15 8.74 5.09
N PHE A 144 -7.58 8.75 3.83
CA PHE A 144 -8.65 9.62 3.33
C PHE A 144 -9.49 8.87 2.29
N VAL A 145 -10.55 9.51 1.78
CA VAL A 145 -11.35 8.99 0.67
C VAL A 145 -11.25 9.92 -0.53
N PHE A 146 -11.21 9.40 -1.77
CA PHE A 146 -11.19 10.27 -2.96
C PHE A 146 -12.58 10.88 -3.22
N ASP A 147 -13.62 10.05 -3.25
CA ASP A 147 -14.99 10.46 -3.51
C ASP A 147 -15.90 10.21 -2.29
N LEU A 148 -16.47 11.25 -1.69
CA LEU A 148 -17.33 11.10 -0.50
C LEU A 148 -18.63 10.33 -0.77
N ASN A 149 -19.16 10.35 -2.00
CA ASN A 149 -20.39 9.68 -2.36
C ASN A 149 -20.17 8.18 -2.64
N LEU A 150 -19.01 7.83 -3.19
CA LEU A 150 -18.69 6.48 -3.63
C LEU A 150 -17.79 5.70 -2.66
N ASP A 151 -16.89 6.40 -1.96
CA ASP A 151 -15.88 5.81 -1.08
C ASP A 151 -16.23 5.95 0.41
N LYS A 152 -17.37 6.56 0.74
CA LYS A 152 -17.84 6.70 2.13
C LYS A 152 -19.32 6.37 2.28
N MET A 153 -19.66 5.78 3.41
CA MET A 153 -21.04 5.54 3.84
C MET A 153 -21.15 5.85 5.33
N GLY A 154 -22.21 6.58 5.72
CA GLY A 154 -22.44 6.98 7.11
C GLY A 154 -21.49 8.06 7.65
N GLY A 155 -21.78 8.52 8.87
CA GLY A 155 -21.03 9.58 9.55
C GLY A 155 -21.09 10.95 8.86
N GLN A 156 -20.22 11.87 9.30
CA GLN A 156 -20.10 13.19 8.67
C GLN A 156 -19.45 13.09 7.29
N GLN A 157 -19.94 13.85 6.31
CA GLN A 157 -19.38 13.95 4.97
C GLN A 157 -18.06 14.74 4.95
N ARG A 158 -17.04 14.18 5.61
CA ARG A 158 -15.70 14.76 5.76
C ARG A 158 -14.62 13.71 5.50
N THR A 159 -13.47 14.21 5.08
CA THR A 159 -12.22 13.48 4.90
C THR A 159 -11.04 14.41 5.17
N ASN A 160 -9.81 13.88 5.11
CA ASN A 160 -8.60 14.71 5.16
C ASN A 160 -8.43 15.43 3.81
N PHE A 161 -9.16 16.53 3.64
CA PHE A 161 -9.31 17.23 2.37
C PHE A 161 -7.98 17.78 1.85
N ARG A 162 -7.11 18.28 2.71
CA ARG A 162 -5.83 18.85 2.30
C ARG A 162 -4.88 17.76 1.82
N GLY A 163 -4.78 16.66 2.56
CA GLY A 163 -4.01 15.47 2.16
C GLY A 163 -4.54 14.83 0.88
N ARG A 164 -5.87 14.78 0.71
CA ARG A 164 -6.49 14.33 -0.55
C ARG A 164 -6.10 15.23 -1.72
N SER A 165 -6.23 16.54 -1.58
CA SER A 165 -5.84 17.50 -2.62
C SER A 165 -4.35 17.43 -2.95
N ASP A 166 -3.50 17.18 -1.96
CA ASP A 166 -2.07 16.95 -2.15
C ASP A 166 -1.77 15.69 -2.96
N CYS A 167 -2.46 14.59 -2.66
CA CYS A 167 -2.37 13.36 -3.44
C CYS A 167 -2.86 13.54 -4.88
N LEU A 168 -3.97 14.28 -5.09
CA LEU A 168 -4.47 14.58 -6.44
C LEU A 168 -3.45 15.35 -7.29
N ARG A 169 -2.68 16.27 -6.69
CA ARG A 169 -1.56 16.93 -7.38
C ARG A 169 -0.46 15.96 -7.75
N LEU A 170 -0.05 15.07 -6.83
CA LEU A 170 0.91 14.01 -7.15
C LEU A 170 0.42 13.13 -8.31
N MET A 171 -0.85 12.74 -8.28
CA MET A 171 -1.47 11.95 -9.36
C MET A 171 -1.38 12.67 -10.70
N ALA A 172 -1.69 13.97 -10.74
CA ALA A 172 -1.56 14.76 -11.95
C ALA A 172 -0.11 14.85 -12.45
N THR A 173 0.85 15.10 -11.55
CA THR A 173 2.29 15.19 -11.90
C THR A 173 2.83 13.91 -12.52
N TYR A 174 2.43 12.75 -12.00
CA TYR A 174 2.95 11.45 -12.44
C TYR A 174 1.99 10.66 -13.34
N ASN A 175 0.91 11.30 -13.81
CA ASN A 175 -0.15 10.70 -14.61
C ASN A 175 -0.65 9.37 -14.01
N LEU A 176 -0.96 9.38 -12.71
CA LEU A 176 -1.45 8.21 -11.98
C LEU A 176 -2.97 8.21 -11.91
N VAL A 177 -3.56 7.01 -11.99
CA VAL A 177 -5.00 6.79 -11.82
C VAL A 177 -5.29 5.75 -10.76
N ASP A 178 -6.44 5.90 -10.08
CA ASP A 178 -6.98 4.88 -9.19
C ASP A 178 -7.54 3.72 -10.03
N ILE A 179 -6.73 2.67 -10.19
CA ILE A 179 -7.08 1.52 -11.04
C ILE A 179 -8.34 0.80 -10.61
N TRP A 180 -8.67 0.83 -9.31
CA TRP A 180 -9.89 0.19 -8.84
C TRP A 180 -11.11 0.98 -9.30
N ARG A 181 -11.05 2.31 -9.21
CA ARG A 181 -12.14 3.20 -9.66
C ARG A 181 -12.30 3.20 -11.17
N GLU A 182 -11.21 3.17 -11.94
CA GLU A 182 -11.24 3.00 -13.40
C GLU A 182 -12.04 1.75 -13.81
N ARG A 183 -11.82 0.63 -13.11
CA ARG A 183 -12.50 -0.64 -13.39
C ARG A 183 -13.92 -0.72 -12.80
N HIS A 184 -14.23 0.09 -11.79
CA HIS A 184 -15.50 0.04 -11.07
C HIS A 184 -16.08 1.45 -10.85
N PRO A 185 -16.40 2.21 -11.93
CA PRO A 185 -16.66 3.65 -11.83
C PRO A 185 -17.72 4.02 -10.79
N MET A 186 -18.84 3.29 -10.74
CA MET A 186 -19.97 3.59 -9.87
C MET A 186 -20.09 2.68 -8.65
N THR A 187 -19.18 1.72 -8.48
CA THR A 187 -19.32 0.73 -7.39
C THR A 187 -18.98 1.38 -6.04
N LYS A 188 -19.82 1.12 -5.04
CA LYS A 188 -19.51 1.44 -3.63
C LYS A 188 -18.90 0.20 -2.97
N SER A 189 -17.61 0.28 -2.66
CA SER A 189 -16.87 -0.77 -1.96
C SER A 189 -15.97 -0.12 -0.93
N PHE A 190 -15.83 -0.75 0.24
CA PHE A 190 -15.16 -0.15 1.39
C PHE A 190 -14.11 -1.10 1.93
N THR A 191 -13.04 -0.52 2.47
CA THR A 191 -11.88 -1.26 3.01
C THR A 191 -11.79 -1.10 4.52
N TRP A 192 -12.55 -0.15 5.07
CA TRP A 192 -12.64 0.17 6.48
C TRP A 192 -14.09 0.35 6.95
N SER A 193 -14.39 -0.01 8.20
CA SER A 193 -15.67 0.20 8.89
C SER A 193 -15.51 0.56 10.38
N SER A 194 -16.26 1.48 10.94
CA SER A 194 -16.05 1.77 12.37
C SER A 194 -16.52 0.59 13.25
N ASN A 195 -15.75 0.27 14.30
CA ASN A 195 -16.19 -0.68 15.33
C ASN A 195 -17.11 0.00 16.36
N ILE A 196 -17.17 1.33 16.36
CA ILE A 196 -17.91 2.14 17.34
C ILE A 196 -19.15 2.76 16.67
N LEU A 197 -18.96 3.35 15.49
CA LEU A 197 -20.03 4.01 14.74
C LEU A 197 -20.63 3.02 13.74
N LEU A 198 -21.76 2.42 14.10
CA LEU A 198 -22.47 1.49 13.23
C LEU A 198 -22.83 2.14 11.88
N GLY A 199 -22.61 1.41 10.79
CA GLY A 199 -22.89 1.89 9.44
C GLY A 199 -21.87 2.89 8.87
N LEU A 200 -20.80 3.22 9.59
CA LEU A 200 -19.70 4.02 9.05
C LEU A 200 -18.72 3.14 8.28
N HIS A 201 -18.61 3.32 6.97
CA HIS A 201 -17.69 2.62 6.08
C HIS A 201 -16.90 3.60 5.20
N CYS A 202 -15.64 3.29 4.94
CA CYS A 202 -14.74 4.08 4.10
C CYS A 202 -13.88 3.17 3.21
N ARG A 203 -13.57 3.58 1.98
CA ARG A 203 -12.44 3.05 1.20
C ARG A 203 -11.24 3.95 1.49
N LEU A 204 -10.31 3.45 2.29
CA LEU A 204 -9.10 4.18 2.69
C LEU A 204 -7.85 3.64 2.01
N ASP A 205 -7.94 2.42 1.50
CA ASP A 205 -6.83 1.77 0.85
C ASP A 205 -7.00 1.84 -0.67
N PHE A 206 -5.96 2.30 -1.34
CA PHE A 206 -5.97 2.59 -2.77
C PHE A 206 -4.75 2.02 -3.45
N SER A 207 -4.83 1.98 -4.77
CA SER A 207 -3.61 1.89 -5.55
C SER A 207 -3.70 2.74 -6.80
N LEU A 208 -2.64 3.50 -6.97
CA LEU A 208 -2.46 4.48 -8.00
C LEU A 208 -1.38 3.94 -8.92
N ILE A 209 -1.65 3.92 -10.21
CA ILE A 209 -0.75 3.36 -11.22
C ILE A 209 -0.59 4.35 -12.35
N SER A 210 0.57 4.37 -13.00
CA SER A 210 0.72 5.11 -14.25
C SER A 210 -0.39 4.71 -15.24
N HIS A 211 -1.07 5.68 -15.83
CA HIS A 211 -2.27 5.46 -16.65
C HIS A 211 -2.08 4.41 -17.74
N HIS A 212 -0.93 4.37 -18.43
CA HIS A 212 -0.65 3.38 -19.47
C HIS A 212 -0.53 1.94 -18.95
N LEU A 213 -0.27 1.74 -17.65
CA LEU A 213 -0.29 0.42 -17.03
C LEU A 213 -1.72 -0.07 -16.77
N SER A 214 -2.75 0.80 -16.82
CA SER A 214 -4.14 0.43 -16.50
C SER A 214 -4.74 -0.60 -17.47
N HIS A 215 -4.26 -0.59 -18.71
CA HIS A 215 -4.64 -1.52 -19.78
C HIS A 215 -3.85 -2.83 -19.73
N VAL A 216 -2.85 -2.91 -18.86
CA VAL A 216 -2.08 -4.13 -18.60
C VAL A 216 -2.64 -4.72 -17.31
N ALA A 217 -3.09 -5.98 -17.33
CA ALA A 217 -3.82 -6.63 -16.25
C ALA A 217 -2.94 -6.95 -15.02
N ILE A 218 -2.24 -5.95 -14.47
CA ILE A 218 -1.05 -6.11 -13.62
C ILE A 218 -1.35 -5.90 -12.14
N ILE A 219 -2.60 -5.62 -11.75
CA ILE A 219 -2.88 -5.47 -10.32
C ILE A 219 -4.28 -5.89 -9.90
N CYS A 220 -4.37 -6.94 -9.08
CA CYS A 220 -5.54 -7.31 -8.30
C CYS A 220 -5.34 -6.83 -6.85
N LEU A 221 -5.80 -5.62 -6.59
CA LEU A 221 -5.57 -4.94 -5.31
C LEU A 221 -6.74 -5.25 -4.39
N SER A 222 -6.57 -6.30 -3.59
CA SER A 222 -7.52 -6.60 -2.53
C SER A 222 -7.14 -5.84 -1.27
N HIS A 223 -7.93 -4.85 -0.91
CA HIS A 223 -7.82 -4.20 0.38
C HIS A 223 -8.75 -4.90 1.36
N ARG A 224 -8.18 -5.63 2.32
CA ARG A 224 -8.95 -6.40 3.29
C ARG A 224 -8.69 -5.91 4.69
N ARG A 225 -9.76 -5.72 5.45
CA ARG A 225 -9.72 -5.88 6.90
C ARG A 225 -9.52 -7.35 7.24
N PHE A 226 -8.64 -7.65 8.19
CA PHE A 226 -8.86 -8.83 9.01
C PHE A 226 -9.76 -8.48 10.19
N SER A 227 -10.86 -9.22 10.29
CA SER A 227 -11.50 -9.51 11.58
C SER A 227 -10.48 -10.22 12.49
N ARG A 228 -10.68 -10.16 13.81
CA ARG A 228 -9.83 -10.89 14.79
C ARG A 228 -9.69 -12.39 14.45
N SER A 229 -10.64 -12.95 13.72
CA SER A 229 -10.58 -14.24 13.05
C SER A 229 -9.80 -14.15 11.72
N ILE A 230 -8.50 -14.40 11.81
CA ILE A 230 -7.75 -14.92 10.67
C ILE A 230 -8.28 -16.34 10.39
N PRO A 231 -8.44 -16.81 9.14
CA PRO A 231 -8.51 -18.26 8.92
C PRO A 231 -7.31 -18.97 9.57
#